data_AF-A0A067CYN3-F1
#
_entry.id   AF-A0A067CYN3-F1
#
_cell.length_a   1.000
_cell.length_b   1.000
_cell.length_c   1.000
_cell.angle_alpha   90.00
_cell.angle_beta   90.00
_cell.angle_gamma   90.00
#
_symmetry.space_group_name_H-M   'P 1'
#
loop_
_entity.id
_entity.type
_entity.pdbx_description
1 polymer ?
#
loop_
_entity_poly.entity_id
_entity_poly.type
_entity_poly.pdbx_seq_one_letter_code
_entity_poly.pdbx_strand_id
1 'polypeptide(L)'
;MLGSGHWQPNAETGAYFIDIDPIHFDRVMVYLRTGELSFDGLSDWEVRHLRTTLDYLNISTPRELHTPSERDAGSLKWNPHLCSAGLSLSDDGSSVQRANAPSRSVSHSVLGASCVDVYSLRLERITTVGNVLGKLFVGLAPRKGFGVYSYNPEVSGYYVELRHGTLYAQDGIRGTPYCAGFSEGDVVTVRWRRDVGEIHFEKNDLELGVAFSGLPTDLELFPAVDMYYHGAHLSFVH
;
A
#
# COMPACT_ATOMS: atom_id res chain seq x y z
N MET A 1 -11.97 3.84 22.68
CA MET A 1 -11.03 4.73 23.39
C MET A 1 -11.13 4.64 24.92
N LEU A 2 -12.20 5.10 25.59
CA LEU A 2 -12.28 5.07 27.07
C LEU A 2 -12.89 3.78 27.68
N GLY A 3 -13.54 2.94 26.86
CA GLY A 3 -14.13 1.68 27.30
C GLY A 3 -13.16 0.49 27.39
N SER A 4 -11.87 0.67 27.05
CA SER A 4 -10.87 -0.40 27.06
C SER A 4 -10.28 -0.70 28.45
N GLY A 5 -10.64 0.08 29.48
CA GLY A 5 -10.16 -0.10 30.86
C GLY A 5 -8.71 0.34 31.10
N HIS A 6 -8.00 0.81 30.06
CA HIS A 6 -6.60 1.26 30.14
C HIS A 6 -6.44 2.65 30.78
N TRP A 7 -7.48 3.47 30.72
CA TRP A 7 -7.48 4.81 31.30
C TRP A 7 -8.33 4.78 32.55
N GLN A 8 -7.79 5.26 33.67
CA GLN A 8 -8.56 5.40 34.91
C GLN A 8 -8.91 6.87 35.12
N PRO A 9 -10.18 7.19 35.44
CA PRO A 9 -10.54 8.55 35.75
C PRO A 9 -9.88 8.98 37.05
N ASN A 10 -9.65 10.28 37.19
CA ASN A 10 -9.28 10.88 38.46
C ASN A 10 -10.36 10.54 39.52
N ALA A 11 -9.92 10.02 40.67
CA ALA A 11 -10.81 9.53 41.72
C ALA A 11 -11.68 10.62 42.37
N GLU A 12 -11.26 11.88 42.31
CA GLU A 12 -11.96 13.02 42.91
C GLU A 12 -12.89 13.72 41.92
N THR A 13 -12.50 13.85 40.65
CA THR A 13 -13.27 14.61 39.65
C THR A 13 -14.00 13.73 38.63
N GLY A 14 -13.65 12.45 38.53
CA GLY A 14 -14.15 11.56 37.49
C GLY A 14 -13.61 11.88 36.08
N ALA A 15 -12.72 12.87 35.96
CA ALA A 15 -12.17 13.32 34.67
C ALA A 15 -11.02 12.41 34.21
N TYR A 16 -10.95 12.16 32.90
CA TYR A 16 -9.82 11.49 32.27
C TYR A 16 -8.80 12.54 31.83
N PHE A 17 -7.55 12.37 32.23
CA PHE A 17 -6.45 13.19 31.76
C PHE A 17 -5.70 12.42 30.68
N ILE A 18 -5.52 13.06 29.54
CA ILE A 18 -4.85 12.50 28.38
C ILE A 18 -3.59 13.34 28.20
N ASP A 19 -2.43 12.73 28.47
CA ASP A 19 -1.13 13.38 28.32
C ASP A 19 -0.63 13.17 26.90
N ILE A 20 -1.14 14.00 25.99
CA ILE A 20 -0.83 13.96 24.57
C ILE A 20 -0.27 15.30 24.13
N ASP A 21 0.78 15.22 23.31
CA ASP A 21 1.26 16.37 22.56
C ASP A 21 0.13 16.84 21.60
N PRO A 22 -0.36 18.08 21.73
CA PRO A 22 -1.47 18.57 20.91
C PRO A 22 -1.13 18.65 19.41
N ILE A 23 0.14 18.50 19.03
CA ILE A 23 0.58 18.55 17.64
C ILE A 23 -0.10 17.43 16.83
N HIS A 24 -0.83 17.82 15.78
CA HIS A 24 -1.63 16.95 14.88
C HIS A 24 -2.82 16.24 15.53
N PHE A 25 -3.19 16.58 16.77
CA PHE A 25 -4.37 15.98 17.43
C PHE A 25 -5.69 16.33 16.73
N ASP A 26 -5.74 17.45 16.00
CA ASP A 26 -6.85 17.80 15.12
C ASP A 26 -7.13 16.73 14.07
N ARG A 27 -6.08 16.11 13.50
CA ARG A 27 -6.20 15.04 12.51
C ARG A 27 -6.79 13.78 13.11
N VAL A 28 -6.42 13.45 14.35
CA VAL A 28 -7.03 12.36 15.11
C VAL A 28 -8.53 12.62 15.32
N MET A 29 -8.89 13.84 15.71
CA MET A 29 -10.29 14.22 15.93
C MET A 29 -11.11 14.21 14.64
N VAL A 30 -10.52 14.61 13.50
CA VAL A 30 -11.16 14.48 12.18
C VAL A 30 -11.40 13.02 11.88
N TYR A 31 -10.39 12.16 11.99
CA TYR A 31 -10.52 10.72 11.75
C TYR A 31 -11.63 10.08 12.59
N LEU A 32 -11.71 10.41 13.88
CA LEU A 32 -12.77 9.86 14.75
C LEU A 32 -14.18 10.32 14.38
N ARG A 33 -14.32 11.48 13.72
CA ARG A 33 -15.63 12.04 13.34
C ARG A 33 -16.05 11.65 11.94
N THR A 34 -15.10 11.56 11.01
CA THR A 34 -15.37 11.37 9.57
C THR A 34 -14.95 10.01 9.07
N GLY A 35 -14.05 9.31 9.76
CA GLY A 35 -13.38 8.11 9.27
C GLY A 35 -12.20 8.41 8.34
N GLU A 36 -11.83 9.68 8.12
CA GLU A 36 -10.73 10.06 7.22
C GLU A 36 -9.45 10.39 7.98
N LEU A 37 -8.40 9.59 7.77
CA LEU A 37 -7.07 9.79 8.37
C LEU A 37 -6.12 10.37 7.32
N SER A 38 -5.61 11.58 7.51
CA SER A 38 -4.67 12.20 6.54
C SER A 38 -3.26 12.33 7.10
N PHE A 39 -2.28 11.97 6.30
CA PHE A 39 -0.85 12.21 6.53
C PHE A 39 -0.27 13.29 5.59
N ASP A 40 -1.12 13.94 4.79
CA ASP A 40 -0.64 14.88 3.78
C ASP A 40 0.03 16.10 4.41
N GLY A 41 1.18 16.48 3.84
CA GLY A 41 1.98 17.62 4.29
C GLY A 41 2.79 17.38 5.56
N LEU A 42 2.76 16.17 6.13
CA LEU A 42 3.58 15.81 7.28
C LEU A 42 4.99 15.37 6.85
N SER A 43 5.99 15.79 7.60
CA SER A 43 7.34 15.22 7.54
C SER A 43 7.37 13.80 8.13
N ASP A 44 8.43 13.04 7.84
CA ASP A 44 8.59 11.66 8.36
C ASP A 44 8.51 11.58 9.89
N TRP A 45 9.03 12.60 10.59
CA TRP A 45 8.93 12.66 12.05
C TRP A 45 7.48 12.87 12.50
N GLU A 46 6.74 13.75 11.83
CA GLU A 46 5.34 14.02 12.15
C GLU A 46 4.44 12.82 11.82
N VAL A 47 4.72 12.09 10.74
CA VAL A 47 4.02 10.83 10.42
C VAL A 47 4.24 9.80 11.52
N ARG A 48 5.49 9.61 11.97
CA ARG A 48 5.79 8.72 13.10
C ARG A 48 5.09 9.17 14.38
N HIS A 49 5.10 10.47 14.65
CA HIS A 49 4.46 11.03 15.83
C HIS A 49 2.95 10.82 15.82
N LEU A 50 2.27 11.11 14.71
CA LEU A 50 0.83 10.87 14.56
C LEU A 50 0.47 9.39 14.74
N ARG A 51 1.27 8.47 14.20
CA ARG A 51 1.10 7.02 14.44
C ARG A 51 1.22 6.67 15.92
N THR A 52 2.25 7.15 16.60
CA THR A 52 2.41 6.95 18.05
C THR A 52 1.21 7.51 18.83
N THR A 53 0.63 8.63 18.41
CA THR A 53 -0.56 9.20 19.04
C THR A 53 -1.80 8.31 18.83
N LEU A 54 -2.01 7.78 17.62
CA LEU A 54 -3.10 6.81 17.36
C LEU A 54 -2.93 5.54 18.19
N ASP A 55 -1.70 5.02 18.28
CA ASP A 55 -1.35 3.84 19.07
C ASP A 55 -1.59 4.08 20.57
N TYR A 56 -1.13 5.22 21.09
CA TYR A 56 -1.33 5.63 22.49
C TYR A 56 -2.82 5.73 22.83
N LEU A 57 -3.62 6.27 21.91
CA LEU A 57 -5.07 6.38 22.05
C LEU A 57 -5.80 5.06 21.77
N ASN A 58 -5.08 4.02 21.36
CA ASN A 58 -5.63 2.73 20.96
C ASN A 58 -6.74 2.89 19.91
N ILE A 59 -6.46 3.72 18.91
CA ILE A 59 -7.33 3.99 17.76
C ILE A 59 -6.85 3.12 16.61
N SER A 60 -7.68 2.17 16.21
CA SER A 60 -7.36 1.31 15.07
C SER A 60 -7.42 2.07 13.75
N THR A 61 -6.41 1.86 12.92
CA THR A 61 -6.37 2.36 11.54
C THR A 61 -7.22 1.48 10.60
N PRO A 62 -7.63 1.96 9.41
CA PRO A 62 -8.33 1.13 8.42
C PRO A 62 -7.57 -0.14 8.03
N ARG A 63 -6.23 -0.08 8.00
CA ARG A 63 -5.37 -1.25 7.80
C ARG A 63 -5.54 -2.28 8.92
N GLU A 64 -5.53 -1.85 10.19
CA GLU A 64 -5.64 -2.73 11.37
C GLU A 64 -7.04 -3.30 11.58
N LEU A 65 -8.08 -2.59 11.14
CA LEU A 65 -9.44 -3.10 11.18
C LEU A 65 -9.66 -4.27 10.22
N HIS A 66 -8.70 -4.54 9.31
CA HIS A 66 -8.74 -5.76 8.50
C HIS A 66 -8.48 -6.98 9.38
N THR A 67 -9.42 -7.92 9.36
CA THR A 67 -9.18 -9.25 9.91
C THR A 67 -8.38 -10.06 8.88
N PRO A 68 -7.12 -10.44 9.14
CA PRO A 68 -6.32 -11.21 8.19
C PRO A 68 -7.04 -12.50 7.83
N SER A 69 -7.16 -12.78 6.53
CA SER A 69 -7.64 -14.08 6.08
C SER A 69 -6.55 -15.14 6.28
N GLU A 70 -6.90 -16.43 6.21
CA GLU A 70 -5.88 -17.51 6.21
C GLU A 70 -4.83 -17.34 5.10
N ARG A 71 -5.19 -16.65 4.00
CA ARG A 71 -4.29 -16.35 2.88
C ARG A 71 -3.27 -15.27 3.23
N ASP A 72 -3.58 -14.40 4.20
CA ASP A 72 -2.70 -13.32 4.64
C ASP A 72 -1.77 -13.75 5.80
N ALA A 73 -1.99 -14.93 6.38
CA ALA A 73 -1.24 -15.44 7.54
C ALA A 73 0.20 -15.90 7.21
N GLY A 74 0.55 -15.99 5.91
CA GLY A 74 1.88 -16.38 5.46
C GLY A 74 2.89 -15.22 5.45
N SER A 75 4.18 -15.54 5.54
CA SER A 75 5.24 -14.56 5.26
C SER A 75 5.13 -14.08 3.81
N LEU A 76 4.82 -12.79 3.63
CA LEU A 76 4.77 -12.14 2.33
C LEU A 76 6.16 -12.12 1.68
N LYS A 77 6.28 -12.80 0.55
CA LYS A 77 7.52 -12.90 -0.22
C LYS A 77 7.26 -12.72 -1.70
N TRP A 78 8.21 -12.10 -2.38
CA TRP A 78 8.30 -12.08 -3.84
C TRP A 78 8.70 -13.46 -4.38
N ASN A 79 8.14 -13.83 -5.52
CA ASN A 79 8.42 -15.10 -6.17
C ASN A 79 9.69 -14.99 -7.04
N PRO A 80 10.81 -15.65 -6.67
CA PRO A 80 12.05 -15.56 -7.46
C PRO A 80 11.92 -16.16 -8.86
N HIS A 81 10.95 -17.06 -9.10
CA HIS A 81 10.70 -17.65 -10.41
C HIS A 81 9.80 -16.79 -11.30
N LEU A 82 9.10 -15.80 -10.73
CA LEU A 82 8.29 -14.82 -11.44
C LEU A 82 8.82 -13.41 -11.14
N CYS A 83 10.15 -13.28 -11.19
CA CYS A 83 10.88 -12.04 -10.99
C CYS A 83 11.78 -11.80 -12.20
N SER A 84 11.71 -10.60 -12.77
CA SER A 84 12.57 -10.25 -13.90
C SER A 84 14.04 -10.18 -13.46
N ALA A 85 15.00 -10.49 -14.33
CA ALA A 85 16.43 -10.40 -14.02
C ALA A 85 16.93 -8.95 -13.78
N GLY A 86 16.11 -7.93 -14.08
CA GLY A 86 16.40 -6.55 -13.76
C GLY A 86 16.03 -6.14 -12.33
N LEU A 87 15.41 -7.04 -11.57
CA LEU A 87 15.02 -6.84 -10.18
C LEU A 87 15.88 -7.73 -9.28
N SER A 88 16.30 -7.20 -8.14
CA SER A 88 16.95 -7.95 -7.07
C SER A 88 16.00 -8.07 -5.89
N LEU A 89 15.90 -9.28 -5.35
CA LEU A 89 15.15 -9.55 -4.12
C LEU A 89 16.11 -9.54 -2.93
N SER A 90 15.72 -8.93 -1.83
CA SER A 90 16.48 -8.89 -0.57
C SER A 90 15.57 -9.20 0.62
N ASP A 91 16.14 -9.21 1.83
CA ASP A 91 15.40 -9.37 3.09
C ASP A 91 14.56 -10.65 3.15
N ASP A 92 15.20 -11.77 2.80
CA ASP A 92 14.55 -13.09 2.70
C ASP A 92 13.34 -13.10 1.73
N GLY A 93 13.39 -12.22 0.72
CA GLY A 93 12.40 -12.11 -0.35
C GLY A 93 11.27 -11.13 -0.07
N SER A 94 11.32 -10.36 1.03
CA SER A 94 10.27 -9.36 1.34
C SER A 94 10.48 -8.00 0.66
N SER A 95 11.69 -7.74 0.14
CA SER A 95 12.04 -6.50 -0.56
C SER A 95 12.38 -6.74 -2.02
N VAL A 96 12.06 -5.77 -2.87
CA VAL A 96 12.38 -5.78 -4.30
C VAL A 96 12.96 -4.44 -4.74
N GLN A 97 14.09 -4.48 -5.44
CA GLN A 97 14.77 -3.31 -5.97
C GLN A 97 15.03 -3.44 -7.47
N ARG A 98 14.79 -2.35 -8.22
CA ARG A 98 15.20 -2.24 -9.62
C ARG A 98 16.66 -1.85 -9.72
N ALA A 99 17.43 -2.58 -10.54
CA ALA A 99 18.83 -2.24 -10.78
C ALA A 99 19.00 -0.81 -11.34
N ASN A 100 20.06 -0.14 -10.89
CA ASN A 100 20.45 1.21 -11.35
C ASN A 100 21.00 1.24 -12.77
N ALA A 101 21.22 0.06 -13.38
CA ALA A 101 21.80 -0.07 -14.71
C ALA A 101 20.70 -0.22 -15.79
N PRO A 102 20.94 0.30 -17.01
CA PRO A 102 20.10 0.04 -18.17
C PRO A 102 19.93 -1.47 -18.41
N SER A 103 18.77 -1.86 -18.90
CA SER A 103 18.48 -3.24 -19.31
C SER A 103 17.92 -3.27 -20.73
N ARG A 104 17.89 -4.46 -21.34
CA ARG A 104 17.27 -4.68 -22.65
C ARG A 104 15.76 -4.43 -22.64
N SER A 105 15.11 -4.65 -21.49
CA SER A 105 13.71 -4.28 -21.27
C SER A 105 13.63 -2.97 -20.50
N VAL A 106 12.59 -2.19 -20.78
CA VAL A 106 12.22 -1.00 -19.99
C VAL A 106 11.30 -1.36 -18.83
N SER A 107 10.51 -2.43 -18.97
CA SER A 107 9.55 -2.89 -17.96
C SER A 107 10.06 -4.16 -17.29
N HIS A 108 9.95 -4.16 -15.98
CA HIS A 108 10.48 -5.19 -15.09
C HIS A 108 9.50 -5.45 -13.97
N SER A 109 8.98 -6.67 -13.94
CA SER A 109 7.91 -7.00 -13.01
C SER A 109 8.28 -8.14 -12.09
N VAL A 110 7.60 -8.19 -10.95
CA VAL A 110 7.66 -9.30 -10.01
C VAL A 110 6.25 -9.62 -9.50
N LEU A 111 6.00 -10.91 -9.27
CA LEU A 111 4.78 -11.41 -8.65
C LEU A 111 5.08 -11.96 -7.25
N GLY A 112 4.13 -11.85 -6.32
CA GLY A 112 4.20 -12.48 -5.01
C GLY A 112 4.16 -14.01 -5.09
N ALA A 113 4.67 -14.66 -4.06
CA ALA A 113 4.72 -16.13 -3.97
C ALA A 113 3.36 -16.78 -3.68
N SER A 114 2.46 -16.04 -3.00
CA SER A 114 1.13 -16.50 -2.58
C SER A 114 0.05 -15.51 -3.00
N CYS A 115 -1.17 -16.02 -3.21
CA CYS A 115 -2.33 -15.15 -3.36
C CYS A 115 -2.71 -14.56 -2.00
N VAL A 116 -3.20 -13.32 -2.00
CA VAL A 116 -3.52 -12.59 -0.77
C VAL A 116 -4.82 -11.81 -0.96
N ASP A 117 -5.44 -11.46 0.15
CA ASP A 117 -6.56 -10.52 0.14
C ASP A 117 -6.08 -9.12 0.53
N VAL A 118 -5.04 -9.01 1.37
CA VAL A 118 -4.42 -7.72 1.72
C VAL A 118 -2.90 -7.84 1.76
N TYR A 119 -2.22 -6.80 1.27
CA TYR A 119 -0.80 -6.59 1.56
C TYR A 119 -0.47 -5.09 1.55
N SER A 120 0.63 -4.73 2.21
CA SER A 120 1.13 -3.36 2.23
C SER A 120 2.60 -3.32 1.77
N LEU A 121 2.95 -2.29 1.02
CA LEU A 121 4.34 -1.99 0.62
C LEU A 121 4.75 -0.61 1.12
N ARG A 122 5.93 -0.52 1.71
CA ARG A 122 6.62 0.74 1.97
C ARG A 122 7.43 1.14 0.75
N LEU A 123 7.32 2.41 0.37
CA LEU A 123 8.05 3.00 -0.75
C LEU A 123 9.42 3.47 -0.27
N GLU A 124 10.36 2.53 -0.10
CA GLU A 124 11.70 2.81 0.46
C GLU A 124 12.51 3.77 -0.41
N ARG A 125 12.36 3.66 -1.72
CA ARG A 125 12.95 4.60 -2.67
C ARG A 125 12.13 4.66 -3.93
N ILE A 126 11.64 5.86 -4.25
CA ILE A 126 10.97 6.11 -5.52
C ILE A 126 11.40 7.49 -6.04
N THR A 127 11.34 7.70 -7.35
CA THR A 127 11.57 9.05 -7.91
C THR A 127 10.29 9.57 -8.49
N THR A 128 9.80 10.64 -7.86
CA THR A 128 8.54 11.33 -8.22
C THR A 128 8.80 12.67 -8.88
N VAL A 129 10.05 13.15 -8.84
CA VAL A 129 10.46 14.48 -9.32
C VAL A 129 11.41 14.34 -10.53
N GLY A 130 11.25 15.24 -11.52
CA GLY A 130 12.07 15.27 -12.72
C GLY A 130 11.42 14.66 -13.97
N ASN A 131 12.10 14.81 -15.11
CA ASN A 131 11.60 14.40 -16.43
C ASN A 131 12.03 12.96 -16.74
N VAL A 132 11.53 12.00 -15.96
CA VAL A 132 11.78 10.58 -16.18
C VAL A 132 10.48 9.92 -16.60
N LEU A 133 10.49 9.25 -17.76
CA LEU A 133 9.43 8.38 -18.28
C LEU A 133 9.14 7.15 -17.37
N GLY A 134 9.78 7.08 -16.20
CA GLY A 134 9.71 5.97 -15.27
C GLY A 134 8.39 5.97 -14.53
N LYS A 135 7.59 4.94 -14.76
CA LYS A 135 6.38 4.62 -14.00
C LYS A 135 6.67 3.49 -13.02
N LEU A 136 5.98 3.52 -11.89
CA LEU A 136 5.99 2.45 -10.90
C LEU A 136 4.54 2.07 -10.61
N PHE A 137 4.24 0.79 -10.77
CA PHE A 137 2.90 0.25 -10.59
C PHE A 137 2.88 -0.73 -9.45
N VAL A 138 1.86 -0.63 -8.61
CA VAL A 138 1.58 -1.57 -7.53
C VAL A 138 0.15 -2.05 -7.66
N GLY A 139 -0.08 -3.33 -7.47
CA GLY A 139 -1.42 -3.88 -7.49
C GLY A 139 -1.47 -5.40 -7.47
N LEU A 140 -2.51 -5.94 -8.08
CA LEU A 140 -2.81 -7.36 -8.02
C LEU A 140 -2.87 -7.94 -9.42
N ALA A 141 -2.25 -9.10 -9.63
CA ALA A 141 -2.27 -9.78 -10.92
C ALA A 141 -2.49 -11.29 -10.80
N PRO A 142 -3.17 -11.91 -11.78
CA PRO A 142 -3.21 -13.35 -11.88
C PRO A 142 -1.84 -13.90 -12.29
N ARG A 143 -1.53 -15.14 -11.89
CA ARG A 143 -0.31 -15.82 -12.38
C ARG A 143 -0.35 -16.10 -13.87
N LYS A 144 -1.53 -16.44 -14.41
CA LYS A 144 -1.74 -16.72 -15.84
C LYS A 144 -1.68 -15.41 -16.61
N GLY A 145 -0.80 -15.34 -17.60
CA GLY A 145 -0.66 -14.15 -18.47
C GLY A 145 0.33 -13.12 -17.95
N PHE A 146 0.79 -13.23 -16.70
CA PHE A 146 1.81 -12.34 -16.15
C PHE A 146 3.16 -12.56 -16.82
N GLY A 147 3.75 -11.49 -17.37
CA GLY A 147 5.06 -11.55 -18.01
C GLY A 147 6.06 -10.63 -17.32
N VAL A 148 7.18 -11.18 -16.85
CA VAL A 148 8.17 -10.40 -16.06
C VAL A 148 8.91 -9.31 -16.84
N TYR A 149 8.78 -9.28 -18.17
CA TYR A 149 9.34 -8.24 -19.05
C TYR A 149 8.26 -7.56 -19.93
N SER A 150 6.99 -7.90 -19.72
CA SER A 150 5.88 -7.28 -20.46
C SER A 150 5.34 -6.09 -19.68
N TYR A 151 4.71 -5.15 -20.39
CA TYR A 151 3.96 -4.08 -19.75
C TYR A 151 2.65 -4.60 -19.15
N ASN A 152 2.74 -5.27 -17.99
CA ASN A 152 1.60 -5.89 -17.32
C ASN A 152 0.42 -4.95 -17.04
N PRO A 153 0.60 -3.66 -16.71
CA PRO A 153 -0.52 -2.77 -16.43
C PRO A 153 -1.59 -2.68 -17.52
N GLU A 154 -1.27 -3.00 -18.79
CA GLU A 154 -2.25 -3.01 -19.89
C GLU A 154 -2.72 -4.41 -20.31
N VAL A 155 -2.12 -5.48 -19.78
CA VAL A 155 -2.36 -6.85 -20.30
C VAL A 155 -2.64 -7.91 -19.23
N SER A 156 -2.27 -7.67 -17.97
CA SER A 156 -2.43 -8.65 -16.90
C SER A 156 -2.44 -7.98 -15.53
N GLY A 157 -3.59 -7.96 -14.86
CA GLY A 157 -3.76 -7.44 -13.50
C GLY A 157 -4.40 -6.06 -13.42
N TYR A 158 -4.32 -5.48 -12.23
CA TYR A 158 -5.03 -4.28 -11.78
C TYR A 158 -4.09 -3.46 -10.91
N TYR A 159 -3.78 -2.23 -11.30
CA TYR A 159 -2.68 -1.45 -10.72
C TYR A 159 -3.03 0.01 -10.50
N VAL A 160 -2.40 0.59 -9.48
CA VAL A 160 -2.22 2.03 -9.35
C VAL A 160 -0.80 2.42 -9.75
N GLU A 161 -0.68 3.45 -10.58
CA GLU A 161 0.57 4.12 -10.94
C GLU A 161 0.88 5.17 -9.86
N LEU A 162 2.02 5.02 -9.20
CA LEU A 162 2.29 5.74 -7.95
C LEU A 162 2.58 7.23 -8.14
N ARG A 163 3.12 7.69 -9.28
CA ARG A 163 3.49 9.10 -9.46
C ARG A 163 2.28 10.01 -9.56
N HIS A 164 1.28 9.62 -10.35
CA HIS A 164 0.10 10.45 -10.60
C HIS A 164 -1.16 9.93 -9.91
N GLY A 165 -1.09 8.77 -9.25
CA GLY A 165 -2.26 8.13 -8.64
C GLY A 165 -3.30 7.77 -9.69
N THR A 166 -2.87 7.14 -10.78
CA THR A 166 -3.75 6.77 -11.92
C THR A 166 -3.88 5.26 -12.06
N LEU A 167 -5.06 4.79 -12.46
CA LEU A 167 -5.37 3.37 -12.56
C LEU A 167 -5.07 2.79 -13.93
N TYR A 168 -4.64 1.53 -13.92
CA TYR A 168 -4.38 0.72 -15.10
C TYR A 168 -4.84 -0.72 -14.86
N ALA A 169 -5.51 -1.32 -15.84
CA ALA A 169 -5.91 -2.72 -15.74
C ALA A 169 -6.02 -3.42 -17.11
N GLN A 170 -6.01 -4.74 -17.04
CA GLN A 170 -6.13 -5.67 -18.18
C GLN A 170 -7.45 -5.55 -18.98
N ASP A 171 -8.45 -4.84 -18.46
CA ASP A 171 -9.76 -4.60 -19.09
C ASP A 171 -9.81 -3.28 -19.89
N GLY A 172 -8.67 -2.62 -20.06
CA GLY A 172 -8.54 -1.41 -20.88
C GLY A 172 -8.56 -0.10 -20.08
N ILE A 173 -8.69 -0.15 -18.76
CA ILE A 173 -8.47 1.04 -17.91
C ILE A 173 -7.02 1.50 -18.07
N ARG A 174 -6.84 2.78 -18.42
CA ARG A 174 -5.51 3.35 -18.71
C ARG A 174 -5.43 4.81 -18.29
N GLY A 175 -4.63 5.08 -17.25
CA GLY A 175 -4.34 6.45 -16.82
C GLY A 175 -5.55 7.17 -16.22
N THR A 176 -6.54 6.44 -15.73
CA THR A 176 -7.74 7.03 -15.09
C THR A 176 -7.34 7.67 -13.77
N PRO A 177 -7.59 8.98 -13.53
CA PRO A 177 -7.29 9.61 -12.25
C PRO A 177 -8.03 8.94 -11.09
N TYR A 178 -7.35 8.72 -9.98
CA TYR A 178 -7.91 8.04 -8.81
C TYR A 178 -7.53 8.72 -7.49
N CYS A 179 -6.25 8.99 -7.27
CA CYS A 179 -5.78 9.62 -6.03
C CYS A 179 -4.63 10.59 -6.28
N ALA A 180 -4.19 11.28 -5.24
CA ALA A 180 -2.91 11.99 -5.29
C ALA A 180 -1.75 11.00 -5.43
N GLY A 181 -0.64 11.46 -6.01
CA GLY A 181 0.59 10.67 -6.12
C GLY A 181 1.17 10.29 -4.76
N PHE A 182 1.99 9.24 -4.76
CA PHE A 182 2.75 8.75 -3.62
C PHE A 182 4.18 9.27 -3.66
N SER A 183 4.82 9.34 -2.49
CA SER A 183 6.19 9.79 -2.27
C SER A 183 7.03 8.73 -1.56
N GLU A 184 8.35 8.91 -1.57
CA GLU A 184 9.25 8.09 -0.76
C GLU A 184 8.82 8.13 0.72
N GLY A 185 8.85 6.98 1.40
CA GLY A 185 8.39 6.81 2.78
C GLY A 185 6.91 6.43 2.93
N ASP A 186 6.08 6.71 1.92
CA ASP A 186 4.65 6.34 1.95
C ASP A 186 4.47 4.82 2.02
N VAL A 187 3.31 4.41 2.54
CA VAL A 187 2.85 3.03 2.51
C VAL A 187 1.62 2.94 1.60
N VAL A 188 1.66 2.02 0.66
CA VAL A 188 0.49 1.63 -0.15
C VAL A 188 -0.04 0.31 0.36
N THR A 189 -1.30 0.27 0.77
CA THR A 189 -2.02 -0.99 1.06
C THR A 189 -2.89 -1.32 -0.14
N VAL A 190 -2.90 -2.59 -0.54
CA VAL A 190 -3.77 -3.11 -1.59
C VAL A 190 -4.72 -4.11 -0.96
N ARG A 191 -6.01 -3.98 -1.26
CA ARG A 191 -7.07 -4.79 -0.65
C ARG A 191 -8.01 -5.34 -1.71
N TRP A 192 -8.18 -6.65 -1.69
CA TRP A 192 -9.05 -7.42 -2.57
C TRP A 192 -10.26 -7.92 -1.79
N ARG A 193 -11.38 -7.22 -1.97
CA ARG A 193 -12.67 -7.55 -1.34
C ARG A 193 -13.40 -8.54 -2.22
N ARG A 194 -13.07 -9.84 -2.08
CA ARG A 194 -13.62 -10.93 -2.90
C ARG A 194 -15.14 -11.03 -2.84
N ASP A 195 -15.72 -10.82 -1.69
CA ASP A 195 -17.15 -10.97 -1.44
C ASP A 195 -17.99 -10.03 -2.32
N VAL A 196 -17.45 -8.86 -2.64
CA VAL A 196 -18.07 -7.85 -3.51
C VAL A 196 -17.39 -7.70 -4.88
N GLY A 197 -16.24 -8.35 -5.09
CA GLY A 197 -15.50 -8.30 -6.36
C GLY A 197 -14.83 -6.95 -6.61
N GLU A 198 -14.23 -6.35 -5.57
CA GLU A 198 -13.64 -5.01 -5.63
C GLU A 198 -12.17 -4.99 -5.19
N ILE A 199 -11.37 -4.13 -5.83
CA ILE A 199 -10.00 -3.80 -5.39
C ILE A 199 -9.99 -2.35 -4.89
N HIS A 200 -9.34 -2.17 -3.75
CA HIS A 200 -9.14 -0.90 -3.07
C HIS A 200 -7.65 -0.65 -2.83
N PHE A 201 -7.28 0.62 -2.74
CA PHE A 201 -5.96 1.04 -2.28
C PHE A 201 -6.08 1.96 -1.08
N GLU A 202 -5.06 1.92 -0.22
CA GLU A 202 -4.90 2.89 0.86
C GLU A 202 -3.54 3.57 0.74
N LYS A 203 -3.49 4.86 1.06
CA LYS A 203 -2.23 5.61 1.17
C LYS A 203 -2.02 6.00 2.62
N ASN A 204 -0.96 5.49 3.25
CA ASN A 204 -0.68 5.72 4.66
C ASN A 204 -1.94 5.50 5.50
N ASP A 205 -2.58 4.34 5.36
CA ASP A 205 -3.78 3.99 6.15
C ASP A 205 -5.04 4.83 5.83
N LEU A 206 -5.01 5.72 4.81
CA LEU A 206 -6.19 6.38 4.25
C LEU A 206 -6.79 5.55 3.12
N GLU A 207 -8.03 5.06 3.29
CA GLU A 207 -8.81 4.41 2.22
C GLU A 207 -9.10 5.40 1.08
N LEU A 208 -8.75 5.01 -0.15
CA LEU A 208 -8.88 5.84 -1.35
C LEU A 208 -10.15 5.50 -2.16
N GLY A 209 -10.94 4.54 -1.69
CA GLY A 209 -12.19 4.12 -2.33
C GLY A 209 -12.00 3.03 -3.37
N VAL A 210 -13.08 2.66 -4.05
CA VAL A 210 -13.09 1.58 -5.05
C VAL A 210 -12.22 1.97 -6.25
N ALA A 211 -11.16 1.21 -6.51
CA ALA A 211 -10.33 1.37 -7.71
C ALA A 211 -10.84 0.52 -8.87
N PHE A 212 -11.22 -0.72 -8.58
CA PHE A 212 -11.73 -1.66 -9.57
C PHE A 212 -12.92 -2.43 -9.00
N SER A 213 -13.93 -2.70 -9.82
CA SER A 213 -15.16 -3.38 -9.41
C SER A 213 -15.67 -4.34 -10.47
N GLY A 214 -16.55 -5.27 -10.06
CA GLY A 214 -17.13 -6.27 -10.97
C GLY A 214 -16.17 -7.40 -11.34
N LEU A 215 -15.14 -7.64 -10.52
CA LEU A 215 -14.19 -8.72 -10.75
C LEU A 215 -14.78 -10.06 -10.25
N PRO A 216 -14.51 -11.20 -10.93
CA PRO A 216 -14.92 -12.52 -10.45
C PRO A 216 -14.30 -12.85 -9.09
N THR A 217 -15.14 -13.38 -8.19
CA THR A 217 -14.79 -13.57 -6.76
C THR A 217 -13.82 -14.74 -6.52
N ASP A 218 -13.70 -15.64 -7.50
CA ASP A 218 -12.82 -16.81 -7.51
C ASP A 218 -11.41 -16.53 -8.08
N LEU A 219 -11.13 -15.30 -8.54
CA LEU A 219 -9.83 -14.96 -9.09
C LEU A 219 -8.70 -15.06 -8.05
N GLU A 220 -7.72 -15.92 -8.30
CA GLU A 220 -6.47 -15.90 -7.54
C GLU A 220 -5.57 -14.75 -8.00
N LEU A 221 -5.48 -13.73 -7.16
CA LEU A 221 -4.64 -12.56 -7.39
C LEU A 221 -3.47 -12.54 -6.41
N PHE A 222 -2.31 -12.17 -6.93
CA PHE A 222 -1.04 -12.12 -6.22
C PHE A 222 -0.55 -10.68 -6.18
N PRO A 223 0.19 -10.28 -5.14
CA PRO A 223 0.89 -8.99 -5.13
C PRO A 223 1.72 -8.84 -6.40
N ALA A 224 1.64 -7.70 -7.05
CA ALA A 224 2.30 -7.46 -8.31
C ALA A 224 2.91 -6.06 -8.33
N VAL A 225 4.14 -5.98 -8.83
CA VAL A 225 4.83 -4.71 -9.06
C VAL A 225 5.39 -4.70 -10.46
N ASP A 226 5.25 -3.57 -11.14
CA ASP A 226 5.90 -3.31 -12.42
C ASP A 226 6.72 -2.01 -12.34
N MET A 227 8.02 -2.12 -12.65
CA MET A 227 8.99 -1.05 -12.48
C MET A 227 9.64 -0.67 -13.81
N TYR A 228 9.53 0.61 -14.18
CA TYR A 228 10.33 1.20 -15.23
C TYR A 228 11.56 1.92 -14.69
N TYR A 229 11.44 2.46 -13.48
CA TYR A 229 12.41 3.36 -12.90
C TYR A 229 13.59 2.62 -12.24
N HIS A 230 14.80 2.98 -12.65
CA HIS A 230 16.05 2.49 -12.08
C HIS A 230 16.22 2.89 -10.62
N GLY A 231 16.49 1.93 -9.74
CA GLY A 231 16.74 2.21 -8.33
C GLY A 231 15.50 2.30 -7.45
N ALA A 232 14.30 2.12 -8.02
CA ALA A 232 13.08 1.95 -7.23
C ALA A 232 13.26 0.78 -6.23
N HIS A 233 12.86 0.97 -4.98
CA HIS A 233 12.97 -0.01 -3.92
C HIS A 233 11.69 -0.03 -3.09
N LEU A 234 11.10 -1.22 -2.94
CA LEU A 234 9.86 -1.46 -2.21
C LEU A 234 10.04 -2.64 -1.25
N SER A 235 9.40 -2.57 -0.09
CA SER A 235 9.43 -3.65 0.91
C SER A 235 8.05 -3.93 1.46
N PHE A 236 7.71 -5.20 1.69
CA PHE A 236 6.48 -5.55 2.42
C PHE A 236 6.52 -4.96 3.83
N VAL A 237 5.36 -4.48 4.29
CA VAL A 237 5.15 -4.07 5.68
C VAL A 237 4.49 -5.23 6.41
N HIS A 238 5.04 -5.57 7.58
CA HIS A 238 4.54 -6.60 8.49
C HIS A 238 3.82 -5.97 9.68
#